data_AF-A0A537L474-F1
#
_entry.id   AF-A0A537L474-F1
#
_cell.length_a   1.000
_cell.length_b   1.000
_cell.length_c   1.000
_cell.angle_alpha   90.00
_cell.angle_beta   90.00
_cell.angle_gamma   90.00
#
_symmetry.space_group_name_H-M   'P 1'
#
loop_
_entity.id
_entity.type
_entity.pdbx_description
1 polymer ?
#
loop_
_entity_poly.entity_id
_entity_poly.type
_entity_poly.pdbx_seq_one_letter_code
_entity_poly.pdbx_strand_id
1 'polypeptide(L)'
;MSLLGELMRSLVPRALVLTGLLSAGLLVACQGAAGPSFGGAPVSQVEVMPASETVTVGQTIQLVATPKDSAGHPLSGRLVTWATGNSGVVAVNGTGLVTGVAAGSATITATSEGKDGSSAITVAAPPAGAVLLFQENFEDNAFASRGWYDNTRMTITDSVHIAGSTHALEVHFPVGATTPASGGAARHLFLPTPSLYISYWVKYGVNWVGSGKPYHPHEFLVLSDLDGDWDGPANNWLTLYLEHNYQNGGIPRMALQDNKAINTSFGTPPINLIGITENRSTCGCNGVMESNVVTSCFSSAPWYNSKEITAAQVWFQPVPGPGYKGNWNHVEAYYQLNSIIGAIGQPDGVLQYWLNGTLVIDRHDILYRTGARPSINFHQFLIAPYIGDGSPVDQYMWVDNLTVATGRP
;
A
#
# COMPACT_ATOMS: atom_id res chain seq x y z
N MET A 1 -61.70 -7.53 2.08
CA MET A 1 -60.85 -6.35 1.79
C MET A 1 -59.60 -6.90 1.10
N SER A 2 -59.40 -6.91 -0.24
CA SER A 2 -59.94 -6.07 -1.34
C SER A 2 -59.64 -4.59 -1.12
N LEU A 3 -58.98 -3.80 -1.99
CA LEU A 3 -58.41 -3.97 -3.36
C LEU A 3 -56.89 -3.62 -3.33
N LEU A 4 -55.97 -3.95 -4.27
CA LEU A 4 -55.97 -4.59 -5.61
C LEU A 4 -56.39 -3.74 -6.84
N GLY A 5 -55.45 -3.04 -7.51
CA GLY A 5 -55.72 -2.38 -8.80
C GLY A 5 -54.56 -1.61 -9.45
N GLU A 6 -54.08 -2.09 -10.60
CA GLU A 6 -53.24 -1.35 -11.57
C GLU A 6 -54.06 -0.31 -12.36
N LEU A 7 -53.41 0.62 -13.09
CA LEU A 7 -53.48 0.61 -14.57
C LEU A 7 -52.54 1.63 -15.24
N MET A 8 -51.87 1.19 -16.31
CA MET A 8 -51.39 2.09 -17.38
C MET A 8 -52.57 2.53 -18.27
N ARG A 9 -52.49 3.70 -18.92
CA ARG A 9 -52.54 3.82 -20.40
C ARG A 9 -52.39 5.27 -20.92
N SER A 10 -51.67 5.36 -22.03
CA SER A 10 -51.61 6.50 -22.95
C SER A 10 -52.92 6.69 -23.72
N LEU A 11 -53.25 7.93 -24.14
CA LEU A 11 -53.50 8.31 -25.54
C LEU A 11 -53.84 9.81 -25.71
N VAL A 12 -53.52 10.33 -26.90
CA VAL A 12 -53.61 11.73 -27.39
C VAL A 12 -54.47 11.69 -28.69
N PRO A 13 -54.96 12.78 -29.34
CA PRO A 13 -55.44 14.12 -28.90
C PRO A 13 -56.95 14.33 -29.23
N ARG A 14 -57.48 15.56 -29.04
CA ARG A 14 -58.50 16.12 -29.96
C ARG A 14 -58.47 17.65 -29.97
N ALA A 15 -58.51 18.23 -31.17
CA ALA A 15 -58.54 19.68 -31.38
C ALA A 15 -59.99 20.21 -31.38
N LEU A 16 -60.17 21.45 -30.93
CA LEU A 16 -61.36 22.23 -31.26
C LEU A 16 -60.96 23.69 -31.53
N VAL A 17 -61.44 24.22 -32.66
CA VAL A 17 -61.24 25.60 -33.09
C VAL A 17 -62.49 26.40 -32.73
N LEU A 18 -62.35 27.60 -32.15
CA LEU A 18 -63.28 28.70 -32.46
C LEU A 18 -62.67 30.09 -32.24
N THR A 19 -63.25 31.06 -32.94
CA THR A 19 -62.72 32.36 -33.35
C THR A 19 -63.14 33.55 -32.49
N GLY A 20 -62.33 34.62 -32.53
CA GLY A 20 -62.69 36.00 -32.14
C GLY A 20 -61.64 36.65 -31.22
N LEU A 21 -61.32 37.95 -31.30
CA LEU A 21 -61.69 39.01 -32.26
C LEU A 21 -60.64 40.14 -32.17
N LEU A 22 -60.62 41.09 -33.11
CA LEU A 22 -59.53 42.06 -33.31
C LEU A 22 -59.41 43.14 -32.21
N SER A 23 -58.17 43.60 -31.97
CA SER A 23 -57.85 45.02 -31.76
C SER A 23 -56.42 45.34 -32.23
N ALA A 24 -56.21 46.55 -32.74
CA ALA A 24 -55.07 46.88 -33.61
C ALA A 24 -53.86 47.50 -32.87
N GLY A 25 -52.66 47.28 -33.39
CA GLY A 25 -51.41 47.85 -32.88
C GLY A 25 -50.30 47.95 -33.93
N LEU A 26 -50.19 49.13 -34.55
CA LEU A 26 -49.03 49.78 -35.18
C LEU A 26 -47.93 48.92 -35.85
N LEU A 27 -47.68 49.18 -37.16
CA LEU A 27 -46.46 48.68 -37.83
C LEU A 27 -45.19 49.31 -37.24
N VAL A 28 -44.26 48.46 -36.82
CA VAL A 28 -42.82 48.77 -36.79
C VAL A 28 -42.11 47.64 -37.54
N ALA A 29 -41.28 47.99 -38.51
CA ALA A 29 -40.54 47.01 -39.30
C ALA A 29 -39.36 46.45 -38.50
N CYS A 30 -39.40 45.16 -38.14
CA CYS A 30 -38.22 44.45 -37.65
C CYS A 30 -37.34 44.03 -38.84
N GLN A 31 -36.17 44.65 -38.98
CA GLN A 31 -35.05 44.00 -39.67
C GLN A 31 -34.55 42.85 -38.80
N GLY A 32 -34.07 41.78 -39.44
CA GLY A 32 -33.93 40.46 -38.81
C GLY A 32 -33.03 40.45 -37.58
N ALA A 33 -33.57 40.00 -36.45
CA ALA A 33 -32.77 39.61 -35.31
C ALA A 33 -32.04 38.30 -35.62
N ALA A 34 -30.70 38.33 -35.58
CA ALA A 34 -29.91 37.11 -35.50
C ALA A 34 -30.29 36.33 -34.22
N GLY A 35 -30.30 35.00 -34.29
CA GLY A 35 -30.53 34.16 -33.12
C GLY A 35 -29.46 34.40 -32.03
N PRO A 36 -29.79 34.17 -30.75
CA PRO A 36 -28.87 34.47 -29.66
C PRO A 36 -27.60 33.61 -29.75
N SER A 37 -26.46 34.25 -29.99
CA SER A 37 -25.16 33.63 -29.82
C SER A 37 -24.86 33.48 -28.33
N PHE A 38 -24.67 32.25 -27.87
CA PHE A 38 -24.18 31.97 -26.51
C PHE A 38 -22.66 32.24 -26.43
N GLY A 39 -22.30 33.53 -26.52
CA GLY A 39 -20.94 34.02 -26.63
C GLY A 39 -20.17 34.06 -25.31
N GLY A 40 -19.79 32.89 -24.78
CA GLY A 40 -18.63 32.80 -23.90
C GLY A 40 -17.33 32.96 -24.72
N ALA A 41 -16.23 33.42 -24.11
CA ALA A 41 -14.94 33.48 -24.78
C ALA A 41 -14.54 32.09 -25.33
N PRO A 42 -13.99 31.97 -26.56
CA PRO A 42 -13.64 30.67 -27.14
C PRO A 42 -12.45 30.05 -26.41
N VAL A 43 -12.38 28.72 -26.39
CA VAL A 43 -11.16 28.04 -25.90
C VAL A 43 -10.00 28.34 -26.84
N SER A 44 -8.90 28.84 -26.27
CA SER A 44 -7.65 29.11 -26.98
C SER A 44 -6.62 27.99 -26.76
N GLN A 45 -6.61 27.40 -25.56
CA GLN A 45 -5.68 26.35 -25.12
C GLN A 45 -6.39 25.38 -24.17
N VAL A 46 -5.96 24.12 -24.13
CA VAL A 46 -6.27 23.18 -23.05
C VAL A 46 -4.97 22.82 -22.33
N GLU A 47 -4.93 22.96 -21.02
CA GLU A 47 -3.84 22.48 -20.17
C GLU A 47 -4.24 21.14 -19.54
N VAL A 48 -3.32 20.18 -19.47
CA VAL A 48 -3.54 18.88 -18.81
C VAL A 48 -2.51 18.69 -17.71
N MET A 49 -2.97 18.32 -16.51
CA MET A 49 -2.11 18.02 -15.37
C MET A 49 -2.37 16.62 -14.79
N PRO A 50 -1.33 15.89 -14.35
CA PRO A 50 0.10 16.15 -14.64
C PRO A 50 0.42 16.06 -16.13
N ALA A 51 1.45 16.79 -16.57
CA ALA A 51 1.90 16.81 -17.97
C ALA A 51 2.66 15.53 -18.39
N SER A 52 3.14 14.76 -17.42
CA SER A 52 3.70 13.42 -17.62
C SER A 52 3.62 12.63 -16.33
N GLU A 53 3.44 11.31 -16.41
CA GLU A 53 3.42 10.43 -15.24
C GLU A 53 4.00 9.04 -15.52
N THR A 54 4.43 8.31 -14.48
CA THR A 54 4.66 6.86 -14.55
C THR A 54 3.69 6.09 -13.66
N VAL A 55 2.94 5.14 -14.23
CA VAL A 55 2.05 4.22 -13.49
C VAL A 55 2.47 2.77 -13.70
N THR A 56 2.10 1.85 -12.81
CA THR A 56 2.27 0.40 -13.05
C THR A 56 1.05 -0.16 -13.79
N VAL A 57 1.20 -1.24 -14.56
CA VAL A 57 0.06 -1.98 -15.13
C VAL A 57 -0.99 -2.29 -14.04
N GLY A 58 -2.26 -2.05 -14.35
CA GLY A 58 -3.40 -2.19 -13.44
C GLY A 58 -3.67 -0.98 -12.55
N GLN A 59 -2.71 -0.07 -12.35
CA GLN A 59 -2.90 1.13 -11.54
C GLN A 59 -3.58 2.26 -12.33
N THR A 60 -4.11 3.24 -11.60
CA THR A 60 -4.83 4.39 -12.18
C THR A 60 -4.28 5.74 -11.72
N ILE A 61 -4.40 6.76 -12.58
CA ILE A 61 -4.20 8.16 -12.22
C ILE A 61 -5.34 9.01 -12.79
N GLN A 62 -5.76 10.03 -12.05
CA GLN A 62 -6.72 11.03 -12.52
C GLN A 62 -5.96 12.20 -13.19
N LEU A 63 -6.23 12.44 -14.48
CA LEU A 63 -5.78 13.65 -15.17
C LEU A 63 -6.84 14.75 -15.07
N VAL A 64 -6.41 16.02 -15.01
CA VAL A 64 -7.30 17.19 -15.00
C VAL A 64 -7.02 18.04 -16.23
N ALA A 65 -8.06 18.30 -17.03
CA ALA A 65 -7.99 19.20 -18.18
C ALA A 65 -8.63 20.55 -17.84
N THR A 66 -7.91 21.64 -18.10
CA THR A 66 -8.35 23.02 -17.88
C THR A 66 -8.35 23.78 -19.21
N PRO A 67 -9.50 23.93 -19.89
CA PRO A 67 -9.65 24.82 -21.03
C PRO A 67 -9.45 26.28 -20.60
N LYS A 68 -8.77 27.08 -21.42
CA LYS A 68 -8.43 28.49 -21.15
C LYS A 68 -8.78 29.41 -22.33
N ASP A 69 -9.15 30.66 -22.02
CA ASP A 69 -9.30 31.72 -23.03
C ASP A 69 -7.93 32.22 -23.56
N SER A 70 -7.94 33.17 -24.49
CA SER A 70 -6.71 33.76 -25.05
C SER A 70 -5.92 34.65 -24.09
N ALA A 71 -6.47 34.95 -22.90
CA ALA A 71 -5.79 35.66 -21.81
C ALA A 71 -5.31 34.71 -20.70
N GLY A 72 -5.54 33.40 -20.85
CA GLY A 72 -5.12 32.36 -19.89
C GLY A 72 -6.11 32.08 -18.76
N HIS A 73 -7.30 32.69 -18.75
CA HIS A 73 -8.30 32.43 -17.72
C HIS A 73 -8.98 31.07 -17.93
N PRO A 74 -9.22 30.28 -16.88
CA PRO A 74 -9.90 29.00 -16.99
C PRO A 74 -11.38 29.18 -17.38
N LEU A 75 -11.85 28.31 -18.28
CA LEU A 75 -13.23 28.28 -18.78
C LEU A 75 -13.96 27.06 -18.22
N SER A 76 -15.06 27.29 -17.50
CA SER A 76 -15.93 26.23 -16.97
C SER A 76 -17.08 25.88 -17.92
N GLY A 77 -17.74 24.75 -17.67
CA GLY A 77 -18.89 24.28 -18.46
C GLY A 77 -18.57 23.84 -19.89
N ARG A 78 -17.29 23.76 -20.27
CA ARG A 78 -16.84 23.30 -21.59
C ARG A 78 -16.74 21.78 -21.61
N LEU A 79 -17.21 21.17 -22.71
CA LEU A 79 -17.05 19.74 -22.92
C LEU A 79 -15.57 19.43 -23.19
N VAL A 80 -15.03 18.46 -22.47
CA VAL A 80 -13.72 17.87 -22.74
C VAL A 80 -13.92 16.43 -23.19
N THR A 81 -13.28 16.06 -24.29
CA THR A 81 -13.20 14.68 -24.78
C THR A 81 -11.79 14.15 -24.61
N TRP A 82 -11.65 12.92 -24.10
CA TRP A 82 -10.37 12.28 -23.83
C TRP A 82 -10.07 11.18 -24.86
N ALA A 83 -8.81 11.08 -25.28
CA ALA A 83 -8.31 10.03 -26.17
C ALA A 83 -6.94 9.52 -25.71
N THR A 84 -6.63 8.26 -26.04
CA THR A 84 -5.32 7.64 -25.82
C THR A 84 -4.64 7.38 -27.16
N GLY A 85 -3.34 7.71 -27.26
CA GLY A 85 -2.52 7.38 -28.41
C GLY A 85 -2.19 5.88 -28.52
N ASN A 86 -2.40 5.09 -27.45
CA ASN A 86 -2.21 3.64 -27.47
C ASN A 86 -3.08 2.96 -26.41
N SER A 87 -4.27 2.50 -26.79
CA SER A 87 -5.21 1.79 -25.92
C SER A 87 -4.73 0.41 -25.45
N GLY A 88 -3.69 -0.16 -26.08
CA GLY A 88 -3.04 -1.39 -25.62
C GLY A 88 -2.09 -1.16 -24.43
N VAL A 89 -1.63 0.08 -24.22
CA VAL A 89 -0.73 0.46 -23.12
C VAL A 89 -1.48 1.26 -22.06
N VAL A 90 -2.34 2.20 -22.44
CA VAL A 90 -3.08 3.08 -21.52
C VAL A 90 -4.53 3.27 -21.97
N ALA A 91 -5.48 3.00 -21.08
CA ALA A 91 -6.88 3.37 -21.24
C ALA A 91 -7.16 4.72 -20.54
N VAL A 92 -8.13 5.49 -21.04
CA VAL A 92 -8.65 6.70 -20.39
C VAL A 92 -10.17 6.75 -20.54
N ASN A 93 -10.88 7.14 -19.48
CA ASN A 93 -12.35 7.25 -19.48
C ASN A 93 -12.82 8.69 -19.78
N GLY A 94 -14.14 8.90 -19.84
CA GLY A 94 -14.74 10.22 -20.09
C GLY A 94 -14.51 11.28 -18.99
N THR A 95 -14.03 10.89 -17.81
CA THR A 95 -13.67 11.82 -16.72
C THR A 95 -12.17 12.10 -16.62
N GLY A 96 -11.34 11.57 -17.53
CA GLY A 96 -9.89 11.70 -17.47
C GLY A 96 -9.21 10.74 -16.48
N LEU A 97 -9.91 9.74 -15.96
CA LEU A 97 -9.29 8.65 -15.19
C LEU A 97 -8.57 7.74 -16.18
N VAL A 98 -7.25 7.61 -15.97
CA VAL A 98 -6.31 6.83 -16.77
C VAL A 98 -6.02 5.51 -16.07
N THR A 99 -5.88 4.43 -16.84
CA THR A 99 -5.53 3.08 -16.34
C THR A 99 -4.39 2.50 -17.17
N GLY A 100 -3.34 1.99 -16.50
CA GLY A 100 -2.27 1.24 -17.17
C GLY A 100 -2.74 -0.15 -17.61
N VAL A 101 -2.64 -0.46 -18.89
CA VAL A 101 -3.10 -1.73 -19.52
C VAL A 101 -1.94 -2.69 -19.78
N ALA A 102 -0.83 -2.19 -20.32
CA ALA A 102 0.39 -2.95 -20.56
C ALA A 102 1.61 -2.04 -20.51
N ALA A 103 2.80 -2.62 -20.32
CA ALA A 103 4.05 -1.86 -20.26
C ALA A 103 4.34 -1.11 -21.57
N GLY A 104 4.83 0.13 -21.48
CA GLY A 104 5.13 0.98 -22.63
C GLY A 104 4.90 2.45 -22.34
N SER A 105 4.64 3.26 -23.37
CA SER A 105 4.22 4.65 -23.21
C SER A 105 3.06 5.01 -24.13
N ALA A 106 2.24 5.96 -23.70
CA ALA A 106 1.14 6.52 -24.47
C ALA A 106 0.95 8.00 -24.12
N THR A 107 0.63 8.81 -25.12
CA THR A 107 0.16 10.18 -24.90
C THR A 107 -1.36 10.15 -24.72
N ILE A 108 -1.85 10.75 -23.64
CA ILE A 108 -3.28 11.03 -23.44
C ILE A 108 -3.55 12.45 -23.92
N THR A 109 -4.60 12.64 -24.71
CA THR A 109 -5.02 13.94 -25.25
C THR A 109 -6.39 14.32 -24.73
N ALA A 110 -6.54 15.57 -24.29
CA ALA A 110 -7.81 16.19 -23.92
C ALA A 110 -8.15 17.28 -24.95
N THR A 111 -9.29 17.15 -25.62
CA THR A 111 -9.75 18.08 -26.66
C THR A 111 -10.98 18.85 -26.18
N SER A 112 -10.99 20.17 -26.38
CA SER A 112 -12.15 21.05 -26.17
C SER A 112 -12.21 22.12 -27.26
N GLU A 113 -13.35 22.27 -27.95
CA GLU A 113 -13.56 23.23 -29.05
C GLU A 113 -12.48 23.18 -30.17
N GLY A 114 -11.90 21.99 -30.42
CA GLY A 114 -10.82 21.81 -31.39
C GLY A 114 -9.45 22.33 -30.92
N LYS A 115 -9.27 22.53 -29.62
CA LYS A 115 -7.98 22.77 -28.96
C LYS A 115 -7.60 21.56 -28.12
N ASP A 116 -6.34 21.17 -28.21
CA ASP A 116 -5.79 20.01 -27.53
C ASP A 116 -4.83 20.42 -26.41
N GLY A 117 -4.81 19.59 -25.36
CA GLY A 117 -3.76 19.51 -24.35
C GLY A 117 -3.39 18.04 -24.15
N SER A 118 -2.20 17.75 -23.65
CA SER A 118 -1.73 16.36 -23.55
C SER A 118 -0.94 16.05 -22.29
N SER A 119 -0.90 14.76 -21.94
CA SER A 119 -0.08 14.19 -20.88
C SER A 119 0.67 12.96 -21.38
N ALA A 120 1.96 12.85 -21.07
CA ALA A 120 2.80 11.71 -21.45
C ALA A 120 2.81 10.64 -20.33
N ILE A 121 2.09 9.53 -20.54
CA ILE A 121 1.99 8.44 -19.56
C ILE A 121 2.97 7.33 -19.94
N THR A 122 3.86 6.99 -19.00
CA THR A 122 4.66 5.77 -19.06
C THR A 122 3.99 4.72 -18.19
N VAL A 123 3.82 3.52 -18.72
CA VAL A 123 3.38 2.36 -17.94
C VAL A 123 4.58 1.47 -17.71
N ALA A 124 5.03 1.42 -16.46
CA ALA A 124 5.95 0.41 -16.01
C ALA A 124 5.25 -0.97 -16.08
N ALA A 125 5.99 -1.99 -16.53
CA ALA A 125 5.57 -3.36 -16.30
C ALA A 125 5.33 -3.59 -14.79
N PRO A 126 4.49 -4.56 -14.41
CA PRO A 126 4.64 -5.16 -13.08
C PRO A 126 6.11 -5.59 -12.92
N PRO A 127 6.64 -5.67 -11.68
CA PRO A 127 7.95 -6.27 -11.44
C PRO A 127 8.07 -7.58 -12.25
N ALA A 128 9.17 -7.74 -12.98
CA ALA A 128 9.43 -8.97 -13.72
C ALA A 128 9.29 -10.16 -12.76
N GLY A 129 8.68 -11.25 -13.25
CA GLY A 129 8.15 -12.34 -12.41
C GLY A 129 9.09 -12.77 -11.28
N ALA A 130 8.52 -12.96 -10.09
CA ALA A 130 9.18 -13.13 -8.80
C ALA A 130 10.62 -13.66 -8.87
N VAL A 131 11.60 -12.77 -8.66
CA VAL A 131 13.01 -13.17 -8.56
C VAL A 131 13.24 -13.70 -7.16
N LEU A 132 13.57 -14.99 -7.05
CA LEU A 132 13.97 -15.61 -5.79
C LEU A 132 15.25 -14.93 -5.28
N LEU A 133 15.21 -14.43 -4.04
CA LEU A 133 16.33 -13.79 -3.37
C LEU A 133 17.07 -14.81 -2.49
N PHE A 134 16.34 -15.52 -1.65
CA PHE A 134 16.82 -16.74 -0.97
C PHE A 134 15.66 -17.62 -0.48
N GLN A 135 16.00 -18.84 -0.08
CA GLN A 135 15.09 -19.82 0.51
C GLN A 135 15.78 -20.51 1.70
N GLU A 136 15.00 -20.84 2.72
CA GLU A 136 15.43 -21.64 3.86
C GLU A 136 14.31 -22.60 4.27
N ASN A 137 14.52 -23.89 4.03
CA ASN A 137 13.55 -24.93 4.36
C ASN A 137 13.79 -25.53 5.75
N PHE A 138 14.90 -25.18 6.42
CA PHE A 138 15.27 -25.65 7.77
C PHE A 138 15.52 -27.17 7.88
N GLU A 139 15.79 -27.86 6.77
CA GLU A 139 16.02 -29.31 6.70
C GLU A 139 17.36 -29.78 7.30
N ASP A 140 18.33 -28.88 7.42
CA ASP A 140 19.65 -29.18 7.99
C ASP A 140 20.32 -27.92 8.58
N ASN A 141 21.37 -28.13 9.38
CA ASN A 141 22.07 -27.07 10.11
C ASN A 141 23.11 -26.29 9.27
N ALA A 142 23.18 -26.45 7.94
CA ALA A 142 24.21 -25.82 7.11
C ALA A 142 23.94 -24.31 6.83
N PHE A 143 23.20 -23.63 7.70
CA PHE A 143 22.79 -22.22 7.60
C PHE A 143 23.90 -21.25 7.17
N ALA A 144 25.11 -21.39 7.73
CA ALA A 144 26.27 -20.57 7.35
C ALA A 144 26.61 -20.66 5.85
N SER A 145 26.47 -21.86 5.25
CA SER A 145 26.72 -22.07 3.82
C SER A 145 25.60 -21.50 2.92
N ARG A 146 24.40 -21.32 3.48
CA ARG A 146 23.25 -20.68 2.83
C ARG A 146 23.20 -19.16 3.02
N GLY A 147 24.20 -18.55 3.67
CA GLY A 147 24.33 -17.10 3.83
C GLY A 147 23.75 -16.53 5.14
N TRP A 148 23.28 -17.37 6.06
CA TRP A 148 22.92 -16.90 7.39
C TRP A 148 24.14 -16.48 8.20
N TYR A 149 23.95 -15.47 9.04
CA TYR A 149 24.94 -14.98 9.99
C TYR A 149 24.25 -14.41 11.25
N ASP A 150 25.05 -13.84 12.17
CA ASP A 150 24.69 -13.53 13.56
C ASP A 150 24.44 -14.81 14.39
N ASN A 151 23.50 -15.65 13.94
CA ASN A 151 23.31 -17.02 14.39
C ASN A 151 23.31 -18.01 13.21
N THR A 152 24.29 -18.92 13.20
CA THR A 152 24.42 -20.00 12.21
C THR A 152 24.13 -21.39 12.79
N ARG A 153 23.57 -21.43 14.01
CA ARG A 153 23.26 -22.63 14.78
C ARG A 153 21.83 -22.57 15.32
N MET A 154 20.91 -22.10 14.47
CA MET A 154 19.48 -22.18 14.73
C MET A 154 19.07 -23.62 15.05
N THR A 155 18.10 -23.78 15.95
CA THR A 155 17.63 -25.08 16.41
C THR A 155 16.55 -25.58 15.48
N ILE A 156 16.66 -26.82 15.00
CA ILE A 156 15.64 -27.48 14.20
C ILE A 156 15.14 -28.74 14.90
N THR A 157 13.90 -29.14 14.60
CA THR A 157 13.22 -30.31 15.19
C THR A 157 12.69 -31.23 14.09
N ASP A 158 12.86 -32.53 14.25
CA ASP A 158 12.29 -33.59 13.38
C ASP A 158 10.88 -34.03 13.83
N SER A 159 10.41 -33.53 14.97
CA SER A 159 9.14 -33.93 15.58
C SER A 159 7.96 -33.04 15.21
N VAL A 160 8.22 -31.82 14.72
CA VAL A 160 7.20 -30.82 14.37
C VAL A 160 7.63 -30.07 13.10
N HIS A 161 7.25 -30.60 11.94
CA HIS A 161 7.50 -30.02 10.61
C HIS A 161 6.22 -30.07 9.76
N ILE A 162 6.19 -29.40 8.59
CA ILE A 162 5.06 -29.51 7.65
C ILE A 162 5.15 -30.81 6.84
N ALA A 163 4.02 -31.25 6.29
CA ALA A 163 3.97 -32.42 5.41
C ALA A 163 4.80 -32.16 4.15
N GLY A 164 5.87 -32.95 3.96
CA GLY A 164 6.81 -32.82 2.84
C GLY A 164 8.21 -32.41 3.29
N SER A 165 8.33 -31.66 4.39
CA SER A 165 9.61 -31.39 5.06
C SER A 165 10.03 -32.56 5.95
N THR A 166 11.28 -32.55 6.44
CA THR A 166 11.78 -33.48 7.47
C THR A 166 12.09 -32.80 8.79
N HIS A 167 12.40 -31.50 8.76
CA HIS A 167 12.62 -30.68 9.95
C HIS A 167 11.96 -29.31 9.79
N ALA A 168 11.83 -28.57 10.90
CA ALA A 168 11.49 -27.15 10.90
C ALA A 168 12.32 -26.40 11.95
N LEU A 169 12.44 -25.07 11.82
CA LEU A 169 12.98 -24.20 12.87
C LEU A 169 12.14 -24.34 14.14
N GLU A 170 12.79 -24.45 15.29
CA GLU A 170 12.15 -24.44 16.60
C GLU A 170 12.64 -23.25 17.42
N VAL A 171 11.69 -22.42 17.87
CA VAL A 171 11.91 -21.26 18.73
C VAL A 171 11.25 -21.52 20.08
N HIS A 172 12.04 -21.61 21.15
CA HIS A 172 11.56 -21.85 22.52
C HIS A 172 11.70 -20.62 23.40
N PHE A 173 10.59 -20.15 23.98
CA PHE A 173 10.58 -19.13 25.03
C PHE A 173 10.26 -19.76 26.40
N PRO A 174 11.26 -19.91 27.29
CA PRO A 174 11.01 -20.16 28.71
C PRO A 174 10.22 -19.02 29.38
N VAL A 175 9.52 -19.34 30.46
CA VAL A 175 8.82 -18.33 31.30
C VAL A 175 9.79 -17.21 31.71
N GLY A 176 9.40 -15.96 31.49
CA GLY A 176 10.16 -14.75 31.82
C GLY A 176 11.28 -14.40 30.83
N ALA A 177 11.59 -15.26 29.85
CA ALA A 177 12.64 -14.99 28.88
C ALA A 177 12.20 -13.91 27.86
N THR A 178 13.05 -12.91 27.61
CA THR A 178 12.77 -11.83 26.64
C THR A 178 13.22 -12.18 25.22
N THR A 179 14.25 -13.00 25.10
CA THR A 179 14.71 -13.69 23.88
C THR A 179 14.56 -15.20 24.08
N PRO A 180 14.41 -16.00 23.01
CA PRO A 180 14.24 -17.44 23.15
C PRO A 180 15.55 -18.14 23.55
N ALA A 181 15.44 -19.32 24.18
CA ALA A 181 16.57 -20.16 24.58
C ALA A 181 17.11 -21.03 23.43
N SER A 182 16.27 -21.32 22.43
CA SER A 182 16.61 -22.01 21.18
C SER A 182 15.94 -21.29 19.99
N GLY A 183 16.50 -21.41 18.79
CA GLY A 183 15.98 -20.66 17.63
C GLY A 183 16.11 -19.13 17.75
N GLY A 184 17.14 -18.66 18.47
CA GLY A 184 17.43 -17.23 18.66
C GLY A 184 17.85 -16.48 17.39
N ALA A 185 17.90 -15.15 17.50
CA ALA A 185 17.93 -14.24 16.36
C ALA A 185 19.03 -14.55 15.33
N ALA A 186 18.68 -14.54 14.05
CA ALA A 186 19.53 -14.83 12.90
C ALA A 186 19.28 -13.85 11.75
N ARG A 187 20.30 -13.56 10.95
CA ARG A 187 20.25 -12.59 9.84
C ARG A 187 20.62 -13.23 8.51
N HIS A 188 20.04 -12.69 7.44
CA HIS A 188 20.36 -13.06 6.06
C HIS A 188 20.38 -11.80 5.16
N LEU A 189 21.39 -11.67 4.30
CA LEU A 189 21.49 -10.57 3.33
C LEU A 189 21.00 -11.03 1.95
N PHE A 190 20.17 -10.21 1.31
CA PHE A 190 19.73 -10.39 -0.07
C PHE A 190 20.08 -9.16 -0.93
N LEU A 191 20.02 -9.30 -2.26
CA LEU A 191 20.27 -8.18 -3.17
C LEU A 191 19.27 -7.03 -2.90
N PRO A 192 19.71 -5.77 -2.67
CA PRO A 192 18.82 -4.66 -2.41
C PRO A 192 17.69 -4.51 -3.45
N THR A 193 16.45 -4.42 -2.99
CA THR A 193 15.26 -4.39 -3.86
C THR A 193 14.19 -3.41 -3.38
N PRO A 194 13.49 -2.70 -4.30
CA PRO A 194 12.37 -1.83 -3.96
C PRO A 194 11.05 -2.59 -3.72
N SER A 195 10.98 -3.88 -4.08
CA SER A 195 9.83 -4.75 -3.81
C SER A 195 10.28 -6.05 -3.17
N LEU A 196 9.52 -6.52 -2.19
CA LEU A 196 9.87 -7.68 -1.37
C LEU A 196 8.62 -8.51 -1.08
N TYR A 197 8.72 -9.79 -1.36
CA TYR A 197 7.76 -10.82 -0.98
C TYR A 197 8.43 -11.76 0.01
N ILE A 198 7.74 -12.03 1.11
CA ILE A 198 8.16 -12.97 2.15
C ILE A 198 7.04 -13.99 2.30
N SER A 199 7.40 -15.28 2.34
CA SER A 199 6.45 -16.35 2.59
C SER A 199 7.06 -17.42 3.48
N TYR A 200 6.29 -17.92 4.43
CA TYR A 200 6.72 -18.98 5.34
C TYR A 200 5.50 -19.71 5.90
N TRP A 201 5.73 -20.92 6.39
CA TRP A 201 4.76 -21.63 7.21
C TRP A 201 5.10 -21.44 8.67
N VAL A 202 4.08 -21.23 9.50
CA VAL A 202 4.25 -21.06 10.94
C VAL A 202 3.21 -21.87 11.73
N LYS A 203 3.64 -22.41 12.86
CA LYS A 203 2.82 -23.15 13.81
C LYS A 203 3.18 -22.70 15.23
N TYR A 204 2.18 -22.57 16.07
CA TYR A 204 2.35 -22.17 17.46
C TYR A 204 1.97 -23.28 18.43
N GLY A 205 2.66 -23.35 19.57
CA GLY A 205 2.35 -24.29 20.64
C GLY A 205 0.90 -24.14 21.12
N VAL A 206 0.31 -25.22 21.63
CA VAL A 206 -1.07 -25.21 22.16
C VAL A 206 -1.24 -24.18 23.29
N ASN A 207 -0.18 -24.00 24.08
CA ASN A 207 0.01 -23.04 25.15
C ASN A 207 0.42 -21.63 24.69
N TRP A 208 0.65 -21.39 23.39
CA TRP A 208 1.09 -20.09 22.90
C TRP A 208 0.04 -19.00 23.18
N VAL A 209 0.52 -17.93 23.80
CA VAL A 209 -0.20 -16.69 24.06
C VAL A 209 0.58 -15.46 23.57
N GLY A 210 1.73 -15.66 22.91
CA GLY A 210 2.66 -14.60 22.55
C GLY A 210 3.08 -13.81 23.79
N SER A 211 3.01 -12.49 23.72
CA SER A 211 3.29 -11.62 24.87
C SER A 211 2.09 -11.39 25.80
N GLY A 212 0.86 -11.64 25.33
CA GLY A 212 -0.38 -11.14 25.94
C GLY A 212 -0.62 -9.63 25.78
N LYS A 213 0.21 -8.93 24.99
CA LYS A 213 0.23 -7.46 24.79
C LYS A 213 -0.06 -7.08 23.33
N PRO A 214 -0.50 -5.84 23.07
CA PRO A 214 -0.79 -5.38 21.70
C PRO A 214 0.46 -4.94 20.90
N TYR A 215 1.66 -5.03 21.48
CA TYR A 215 2.91 -4.52 20.88
C TYR A 215 4.03 -5.55 20.67
N HIS A 216 3.87 -6.76 21.23
CA HIS A 216 4.79 -7.91 21.12
C HIS A 216 3.99 -9.21 20.83
N PRO A 217 4.59 -10.34 20.44
CA PRO A 217 6.00 -10.54 20.12
C PRO A 217 6.41 -9.75 18.87
N HIS A 218 7.71 -9.48 18.74
CA HIS A 218 8.32 -9.36 17.42
C HIS A 218 8.70 -10.76 16.93
N GLU A 219 8.72 -10.99 15.62
CA GLU A 219 8.98 -12.31 15.03
C GLU A 219 9.98 -12.20 13.87
N PHE A 220 9.56 -11.57 12.77
CA PHE A 220 10.38 -11.37 11.56
C PHE A 220 10.51 -9.89 11.23
N LEU A 221 11.68 -9.50 10.73
CA LEU A 221 11.95 -8.11 10.39
C LEU A 221 12.73 -7.98 9.07
N VAL A 222 12.66 -6.79 8.49
CA VAL A 222 13.42 -6.42 7.29
C VAL A 222 14.12 -5.09 7.55
N LEU A 223 15.43 -5.03 7.31
CA LEU A 223 16.25 -3.81 7.39
C LEU A 223 16.70 -3.34 6.00
N SER A 224 17.06 -2.05 5.92
CA SER A 224 17.39 -1.38 4.66
C SER A 224 18.86 -1.47 4.23
N ASP A 225 19.14 -1.15 2.96
CA ASP A 225 20.49 -0.99 2.42
C ASP A 225 21.25 0.25 2.92
N LEU A 226 20.62 1.09 3.74
CA LEU A 226 21.28 2.20 4.45
C LEU A 226 21.60 1.87 5.91
N ASP A 227 21.14 0.72 6.41
CA ASP A 227 21.41 0.22 7.75
C ASP A 227 22.59 -0.75 7.74
N GLY A 228 23.35 -0.80 8.84
CA GLY A 228 24.52 -1.68 8.92
C GLY A 228 24.13 -3.14 9.09
N ASP A 229 24.91 -4.05 8.50
CA ASP A 229 24.73 -5.52 8.57
C ASP A 229 24.54 -6.06 10.00
N TRP A 230 25.04 -5.33 11.00
CA TRP A 230 25.05 -5.67 12.43
C TRP A 230 24.26 -4.67 13.29
N ASP A 231 23.58 -3.67 12.69
CA ASP A 231 22.78 -2.71 13.45
C ASP A 231 21.67 -3.43 14.22
N GLY A 232 21.37 -2.98 15.44
CA GLY A 232 20.21 -3.47 16.18
C GLY A 232 18.92 -3.06 15.47
N PRO A 233 17.87 -3.91 15.43
CA PRO A 233 16.72 -3.75 14.53
C PRO A 233 15.78 -2.58 14.86
N ALA A 234 15.97 -1.92 16.00
CA ALA A 234 15.03 -0.92 16.51
C ALA A 234 15.46 0.53 16.26
N ASN A 235 16.65 0.82 15.71
CA ASN A 235 17.09 2.21 15.52
C ASN A 235 17.75 2.38 14.14
N ASN A 236 16.91 2.48 13.11
CA ASN A 236 17.28 2.28 11.72
C ASN A 236 16.74 3.37 10.79
N TRP A 237 17.17 3.38 9.53
CA TRP A 237 16.60 4.24 8.49
C TRP A 237 15.29 3.70 7.95
N LEU A 238 15.12 2.37 7.91
CA LEU A 238 13.84 1.71 7.70
C LEU A 238 13.93 0.28 8.24
N THR A 239 13.10 -0.02 9.25
CA THR A 239 12.80 -1.38 9.70
C THR A 239 11.35 -1.70 9.39
N LEU A 240 11.09 -2.84 8.75
CA LEU A 240 9.76 -3.46 8.70
C LEU A 240 9.65 -4.56 9.76
N TYR A 241 8.44 -4.73 10.28
CA TYR A 241 8.05 -5.81 11.18
C TYR A 241 6.95 -6.63 10.50
N LEU A 242 7.10 -7.96 10.52
CA LEU A 242 6.13 -8.94 10.05
C LEU A 242 5.85 -9.90 11.20
N GLU A 243 4.67 -9.76 11.79
CA GLU A 243 4.36 -10.35 13.10
C GLU A 243 2.84 -10.48 13.29
N HIS A 244 2.42 -10.99 14.44
CA HIS A 244 1.04 -10.83 14.89
C HIS A 244 0.94 -10.76 16.42
N ASN A 245 0.17 -9.80 16.91
CA ASN A 245 -0.05 -9.68 18.35
C ASN A 245 -1.08 -10.72 18.78
N TYR A 246 -0.66 -11.56 19.73
CA TYR A 246 -1.52 -12.59 20.26
C TYR A 246 -2.15 -12.12 21.58
N GLN A 247 -3.47 -11.90 21.56
CA GLN A 247 -4.27 -11.50 22.71
C GLN A 247 -5.58 -12.28 22.73
N ASN A 248 -5.53 -13.53 23.17
CA ASN A 248 -6.61 -14.52 23.02
C ASN A 248 -6.98 -14.77 21.53
N GLY A 249 -5.97 -14.80 20.67
CA GLY A 249 -6.08 -14.87 19.22
C GLY A 249 -5.03 -13.94 18.59
N GLY A 250 -4.45 -14.34 17.46
CA GLY A 250 -3.44 -13.55 16.76
C GLY A 250 -4.04 -12.65 15.69
N ILE A 251 -3.71 -11.36 15.76
CA ILE A 251 -4.06 -10.34 14.76
C ILE A 251 -2.79 -10.03 13.95
N PRO A 252 -2.75 -10.35 12.64
CA PRO A 252 -1.69 -9.92 11.74
C PRO A 252 -1.39 -8.43 11.87
N ARG A 253 -0.11 -8.09 12.06
CA ARG A 253 0.42 -6.72 12.16
C ARG A 253 1.61 -6.60 11.23
N MET A 254 1.63 -5.49 10.50
CA MET A 254 2.83 -5.01 9.85
C MET A 254 3.12 -3.63 10.39
N ALA A 255 4.33 -3.43 10.91
CA ALA A 255 4.77 -2.16 11.44
C ALA A 255 6.04 -1.67 10.74
N LEU A 256 6.27 -0.37 10.79
CA LEU A 256 7.45 0.27 10.25
C LEU A 256 8.03 1.24 11.28
N GLN A 257 9.35 1.33 11.32
CA GLN A 257 10.11 2.33 12.08
C GLN A 257 11.18 2.97 11.20
N ASP A 258 11.41 4.27 11.39
CA ASP A 258 12.47 5.01 10.72
C ASP A 258 13.15 6.00 11.67
N ASN A 259 13.61 5.49 12.81
CA ASN A 259 14.09 6.28 13.95
C ASN A 259 15.30 7.18 13.62
N LYS A 260 16.22 6.73 12.76
CA LYS A 260 17.31 7.57 12.24
C LYS A 260 16.79 8.76 11.40
N ALA A 261 15.58 8.66 10.82
CA ALA A 261 14.96 9.71 10.01
C ALA A 261 14.24 10.80 10.82
N ILE A 262 14.09 10.64 12.14
CA ILE A 262 13.37 11.60 12.99
C ILE A 262 14.13 12.93 13.02
N ASN A 263 13.55 13.95 12.38
CA ASN A 263 14.07 15.31 12.39
C ASN A 263 13.59 16.05 13.64
N THR A 264 14.54 16.47 14.47
CA THR A 264 14.34 17.26 15.69
C THR A 264 14.77 18.72 15.54
N SER A 265 15.30 19.12 14.37
CA SER A 265 15.76 20.49 14.09
C SER A 265 14.62 21.51 13.97
N PHE A 266 13.39 21.04 13.75
CA PHE A 266 12.18 21.87 13.73
C PHE A 266 11.44 21.94 15.08
N GLY A 267 11.99 21.29 16.13
CA GLY A 267 11.41 21.23 17.46
C GLY A 267 11.28 19.79 17.99
N THR A 268 10.75 19.68 19.21
CA THR A 268 10.56 18.39 19.89
C THR A 268 9.42 17.59 19.23
N PRO A 269 9.64 16.32 18.84
CA PRO A 269 8.57 15.43 18.40
C PRO A 269 7.53 15.13 19.50
N PRO A 270 6.30 14.72 19.15
CA PRO A 270 5.77 14.59 17.79
C PRO A 270 5.44 15.95 17.15
N ILE A 271 5.87 16.17 15.92
CA ILE A 271 5.65 17.43 15.17
C ILE A 271 5.40 17.13 13.70
N ASN A 272 4.28 17.58 13.12
CA ASN A 272 3.98 17.30 11.71
C ASN A 272 4.84 18.16 10.78
N LEU A 273 5.70 17.52 9.97
CA LEU A 273 6.61 18.18 9.02
C LEU A 273 6.26 17.93 7.54
N ILE A 274 5.13 17.28 7.24
CA ILE A 274 4.75 16.84 5.89
C ILE A 274 4.76 17.98 4.86
N GLY A 275 4.15 19.11 5.20
CA GLY A 275 4.13 20.31 4.36
C GLY A 275 5.34 21.23 4.52
N ILE A 276 6.40 20.78 5.21
CA ILE A 276 7.54 21.62 5.61
C ILE A 276 8.86 21.09 5.03
N THR A 277 9.12 19.80 5.10
CA THR A 277 10.37 19.22 4.58
C THR A 277 10.25 17.72 4.29
N GLU A 278 10.99 17.25 3.29
CA GLU A 278 11.19 15.81 3.04
C GLU A 278 12.29 15.22 3.92
N ASN A 279 13.15 16.02 4.56
CA ASN A 279 14.07 15.50 5.57
C ASN A 279 13.33 15.30 6.89
N ARG A 280 12.51 14.24 6.94
CA ARG A 280 11.65 13.87 8.07
C ARG A 280 11.53 12.35 8.16
N SER A 281 10.95 11.89 9.27
CA SER A 281 10.45 10.53 9.41
C SER A 281 9.07 10.36 8.75
N THR A 282 8.73 9.11 8.45
CA THR A 282 7.47 8.63 7.86
C THR A 282 6.66 7.79 8.83
N CYS A 283 7.23 7.38 9.97
CA CYS A 283 6.59 6.46 10.93
C CYS A 283 6.12 7.13 12.22
N GLY A 284 5.58 8.36 12.17
CA GLY A 284 4.83 8.97 13.29
C GLY A 284 5.44 10.23 13.88
N CYS A 285 6.70 10.20 14.35
CA CYS A 285 7.29 11.34 15.07
C CYS A 285 7.34 12.65 14.25
N ASN A 286 7.45 12.59 12.92
CA ASN A 286 7.33 13.77 12.05
C ASN A 286 6.03 13.87 11.24
N GLY A 287 4.99 13.13 11.64
CA GLY A 287 3.73 12.97 10.91
C GLY A 287 3.69 11.72 10.02
N VAL A 288 2.48 11.35 9.60
CA VAL A 288 2.17 10.27 8.63
C VAL A 288 1.26 10.82 7.54
N MET A 289 1.42 10.34 6.30
CA MET A 289 0.55 10.71 5.18
C MET A 289 -0.77 9.94 5.21
N GLU A 290 -0.73 8.75 5.81
CA GLU A 290 -1.75 7.73 5.67
C GLU A 290 -2.92 7.95 6.63
N SER A 291 -4.11 7.65 6.12
CA SER A 291 -5.29 7.47 6.97
C SER A 291 -5.25 6.09 7.64
N ASN A 292 -5.96 5.94 8.77
CA ASN A 292 -6.20 4.63 9.39
C ASN A 292 -4.91 3.82 9.64
N VAL A 293 -3.92 4.47 10.24
CA VAL A 293 -2.71 3.83 10.79
C VAL A 293 -2.59 4.18 12.27
N VAL A 294 -2.13 3.24 13.09
CA VAL A 294 -1.75 3.55 14.47
C VAL A 294 -0.31 4.05 14.46
N THR A 295 0.01 5.09 15.22
CA THR A 295 1.36 5.64 15.30
C THR A 295 1.83 5.85 16.73
N SER A 296 3.09 5.56 17.00
CA SER A 296 3.76 5.96 18.25
C SER A 296 4.89 6.96 18.00
N CYS A 297 5.20 7.75 19.03
CA CYS A 297 6.38 8.60 19.09
C CYS A 297 6.74 8.80 20.56
N PHE A 298 7.92 8.35 20.98
CA PHE A 298 8.34 8.41 22.39
C PHE A 298 9.84 8.68 22.56
N SER A 299 10.17 9.39 23.63
CA SER A 299 11.54 9.82 23.96
C SER A 299 12.27 8.74 24.76
N SER A 300 12.91 7.79 24.08
CA SER A 300 13.72 6.72 24.70
C SER A 300 15.20 6.79 24.27
N ALA A 301 15.76 8.02 24.26
CA ALA A 301 17.09 8.42 23.76
C ALA A 301 17.88 7.33 22.96
N PRO A 302 17.79 7.29 21.61
CA PRO A 302 17.20 8.28 20.70
C PRO A 302 15.65 8.36 20.75
N TRP A 303 15.05 9.24 19.94
CA TRP A 303 13.60 9.17 19.74
C TRP A 303 13.24 7.88 18.99
N TYR A 304 12.12 7.27 19.37
CA TYR A 304 11.55 6.12 18.68
C TYR A 304 10.16 6.47 18.17
N ASN A 305 9.82 5.94 17.01
CA ASN A 305 8.54 6.06 16.34
C ASN A 305 8.05 4.68 15.90
N SER A 306 6.77 4.58 15.56
CA SER A 306 6.23 3.44 14.80
C SER A 306 5.01 3.91 14.00
N LYS A 307 4.79 3.30 12.83
CA LYS A 307 3.47 3.23 12.20
C LYS A 307 3.06 1.78 12.06
N GLU A 308 1.77 1.49 12.21
CA GLU A 308 1.29 0.14 12.39
C GLU A 308 -0.03 -0.05 11.65
N ILE A 309 -0.09 -1.16 10.90
CA ILE A 309 -1.25 -1.60 10.13
C ILE A 309 -1.59 -3.00 10.62
N THR A 310 -2.80 -3.18 11.14
CA THR A 310 -3.30 -4.45 11.65
C THR A 310 -4.48 -4.95 10.82
N ALA A 311 -4.68 -6.27 10.78
CA ALA A 311 -5.89 -6.85 10.24
C ALA A 311 -7.11 -6.46 11.09
N ALA A 312 -8.27 -6.30 10.46
CA ALA A 312 -9.49 -5.84 11.13
C ALA A 312 -10.07 -6.81 12.19
N GLN A 313 -9.52 -8.03 12.31
CA GLN A 313 -10.01 -9.09 13.19
C GLN A 313 -8.90 -10.09 13.55
N VAL A 314 -9.18 -10.99 14.50
CA VAL A 314 -8.34 -12.16 14.80
C VAL A 314 -8.36 -13.12 13.62
N TRP A 315 -7.18 -13.54 13.15
CA TRP A 315 -7.02 -14.53 12.09
C TRP A 315 -6.39 -15.84 12.58
N PHE A 316 -5.38 -15.77 13.46
CA PHE A 316 -4.87 -16.95 14.16
C PHE A 316 -5.80 -17.29 15.32
N GLN A 317 -6.70 -18.24 15.11
CA GLN A 317 -7.74 -18.61 16.07
C GLN A 317 -7.14 -19.29 17.31
N PRO A 318 -7.63 -18.98 18.52
CA PRO A 318 -7.15 -19.58 19.76
C PRO A 318 -7.60 -21.03 19.97
N VAL A 319 -8.64 -21.46 19.24
CA VAL A 319 -9.30 -22.78 19.36
C VAL A 319 -9.24 -23.57 18.05
N PRO A 320 -9.30 -24.92 18.09
CA PRO A 320 -9.25 -25.76 16.89
C PRO A 320 -10.31 -25.42 15.83
N GLY A 321 -9.88 -25.35 14.58
CA GLY A 321 -10.70 -24.96 13.43
C GLY A 321 -9.86 -24.33 12.30
N PRO A 322 -10.50 -23.75 11.28
CA PRO A 322 -9.82 -22.93 10.27
C PRO A 322 -9.03 -21.79 10.93
N GLY A 323 -7.78 -21.57 10.52
CA GLY A 323 -6.89 -20.57 11.11
C GLY A 323 -6.41 -20.87 12.53
N TYR A 324 -6.66 -22.06 13.10
CA TYR A 324 -6.15 -22.40 14.43
C TYR A 324 -4.62 -22.24 14.53
N LYS A 325 -4.16 -21.52 15.55
CA LYS A 325 -2.72 -21.27 15.79
C LYS A 325 -1.87 -22.54 15.90
N GLY A 326 -2.47 -23.65 16.35
CA GLY A 326 -1.82 -24.95 16.49
C GLY A 326 -1.75 -25.78 15.20
N ASN A 327 -2.30 -25.28 14.09
CA ASN A 327 -2.05 -25.84 12.76
C ASN A 327 -0.84 -25.16 12.12
N TRP A 328 -0.29 -25.77 11.08
CA TRP A 328 0.56 -25.04 10.13
C TRP A 328 -0.31 -24.04 9.37
N ASN A 329 0.06 -22.76 9.46
CA ASN A 329 -0.59 -21.67 8.75
C ASN A 329 0.42 -21.05 7.79
N HIS A 330 0.00 -20.79 6.56
CA HIS A 330 0.82 -20.16 5.54
C HIS A 330 0.69 -18.64 5.65
N VAL A 331 1.81 -17.96 5.91
CA VAL A 331 1.89 -16.50 5.90
C VAL A 331 2.57 -16.06 4.61
N GLU A 332 2.01 -15.02 4.02
CA GLU A 332 2.61 -14.31 2.89
C GLU A 332 2.54 -12.82 3.18
N ALA A 333 3.58 -12.07 2.85
CA ALA A 333 3.60 -10.61 2.93
C ALA A 333 4.25 -10.02 1.67
N TYR A 334 3.73 -8.90 1.19
CA TYR A 334 4.31 -8.15 0.08
C TYR A 334 4.46 -6.68 0.46
N TYR A 335 5.63 -6.14 0.14
CA TYR A 335 6.01 -4.76 0.37
C TYR A 335 6.55 -4.17 -0.93
N GLN A 336 6.12 -2.96 -1.26
CA GLN A 336 6.67 -2.18 -2.37
C GLN A 336 6.90 -0.76 -1.92
N LEU A 337 8.14 -0.30 -2.04
CA LEU A 337 8.50 1.08 -1.72
C LEU A 337 7.76 2.05 -2.63
N ASN A 338 7.39 3.19 -2.05
CA ASN A 338 6.75 4.27 -2.75
C ASN A 338 7.67 4.95 -3.78
N SER A 339 7.03 5.63 -4.74
CA SER A 339 7.67 6.48 -5.73
C SER A 339 8.16 7.80 -5.14
N ILE A 340 9.12 8.41 -5.83
CA ILE A 340 9.63 9.75 -5.56
C ILE A 340 9.42 10.58 -6.83
N ILE A 341 8.53 11.57 -6.79
CA ILE A 341 8.22 12.46 -7.91
C ILE A 341 8.66 13.88 -7.54
N GLY A 342 9.47 14.53 -8.38
CA GLY A 342 9.94 15.90 -8.11
C GLY A 342 10.71 16.05 -6.79
N ALA A 343 11.42 15.01 -6.35
CA ALA A 343 12.05 14.90 -5.02
C ALA A 343 11.07 14.94 -3.82
N ILE A 344 9.80 14.58 -4.02
CA ILE A 344 8.79 14.36 -2.97
C ILE A 344 8.34 12.90 -3.00
N GLY A 345 8.34 12.23 -1.84
CA GLY A 345 7.79 10.89 -1.70
C GLY A 345 6.27 10.88 -1.79
N GLN A 346 5.73 10.05 -2.68
CA GLN A 346 4.29 9.87 -2.83
C GLN A 346 3.75 8.80 -1.87
N PRO A 347 2.50 8.90 -1.39
CA PRO A 347 1.86 7.82 -0.61
C PRO A 347 1.26 6.78 -1.57
N ASP A 348 2.10 6.01 -2.26
CA ASP A 348 1.70 5.02 -3.28
C ASP A 348 2.38 3.64 -3.11
N GLY A 349 3.07 3.42 -1.99
CA GLY A 349 3.68 2.14 -1.66
C GLY A 349 2.66 1.07 -1.25
N VAL A 350 3.00 -0.19 -1.51
CA VAL A 350 2.10 -1.34 -1.31
C VAL A 350 2.53 -2.14 -0.08
N LEU A 351 1.55 -2.52 0.75
CA LEU A 351 1.73 -3.29 1.97
C LEU A 351 0.57 -4.28 2.11
N GLN A 352 0.85 -5.56 1.90
CA GLN A 352 -0.16 -6.62 1.82
C GLN A 352 0.24 -7.83 2.67
N TYR A 353 -0.74 -8.49 3.28
CA TYR A 353 -0.55 -9.73 4.06
C TYR A 353 -1.65 -10.72 3.72
N TRP A 354 -1.26 -11.97 3.49
CA TRP A 354 -2.18 -13.10 3.35
C TRP A 354 -1.98 -14.11 4.48
N LEU A 355 -3.09 -14.66 4.99
CA LEU A 355 -3.08 -15.86 5.83
C LEU A 355 -3.81 -16.99 5.10
N ASN A 356 -3.16 -18.13 4.93
CA ASN A 356 -3.69 -19.31 4.24
C ASN A 356 -4.31 -18.93 2.86
N GLY A 357 -3.58 -18.12 2.09
CA GLY A 357 -3.99 -17.61 0.77
C GLY A 357 -5.09 -16.52 0.77
N THR A 358 -5.65 -16.16 1.93
CA THR A 358 -6.66 -15.09 2.04
C THR A 358 -5.98 -13.76 2.33
N LEU A 359 -6.24 -12.71 1.53
CA LEU A 359 -5.73 -11.35 1.75
C LEU A 359 -6.43 -10.72 2.96
N VAL A 360 -5.67 -10.31 3.99
CA VAL A 360 -6.21 -9.85 5.30
C VAL A 360 -5.84 -8.41 5.64
N ILE A 361 -4.75 -7.90 5.06
CA ILE A 361 -4.35 -6.49 5.03
C ILE A 361 -4.04 -6.17 3.58
N ASP A 362 -4.63 -5.10 3.06
CA ASP A 362 -4.42 -4.62 1.70
C ASP A 362 -4.30 -3.09 1.71
N ARG A 363 -3.11 -2.57 1.43
CA ARG A 363 -2.79 -1.14 1.45
C ARG A 363 -1.95 -0.78 0.23
N HIS A 364 -2.31 0.34 -0.39
CA HIS A 364 -1.68 0.89 -1.60
C HIS A 364 -1.34 2.39 -1.42
N ASP A 365 -1.34 2.88 -0.18
CA ASP A 365 -1.17 4.28 0.21
C ASP A 365 0.06 4.52 1.10
N ILE A 366 0.97 3.56 1.22
CA ILE A 366 2.03 3.59 2.24
C ILE A 366 3.23 4.43 1.78
N LEU A 367 3.57 5.45 2.56
CA LEU A 367 4.82 6.19 2.48
C LEU A 367 5.87 5.49 3.37
N TYR A 368 6.82 4.81 2.73
CA TYR A 368 8.00 4.22 3.36
C TYR A 368 9.14 5.23 3.46
N ARG A 369 9.38 6.00 2.40
CA ARG A 369 10.53 6.87 2.21
C ARG A 369 10.14 8.23 1.61
N THR A 370 10.85 9.26 2.05
CA THR A 370 10.76 10.61 1.50
C THR A 370 11.83 10.86 0.44
N GLY A 371 11.72 11.99 -0.27
CA GLY A 371 12.75 12.45 -1.21
C GLY A 371 14.11 12.77 -0.58
N ALA A 372 14.24 12.75 0.76
CA ALA A 372 15.54 12.82 1.43
C ALA A 372 16.33 11.51 1.38
N ARG A 373 15.68 10.37 1.13
CA ARG A 373 16.31 9.03 1.02
C ARG A 373 15.73 8.28 -0.20
N PRO A 374 15.88 8.82 -1.42
CA PRO A 374 15.19 8.29 -2.60
C PRO A 374 15.76 6.95 -3.07
N SER A 375 16.94 6.56 -2.58
CA SER A 375 17.65 5.34 -2.97
C SER A 375 17.55 4.19 -1.97
N ILE A 376 16.90 4.35 -0.81
CA ILE A 376 16.77 3.30 0.21
C ILE A 376 15.98 2.10 -0.35
N ASN A 377 16.44 0.88 -0.12
CA ASN A 377 15.81 -0.39 -0.53
C ASN A 377 15.76 -1.38 0.64
N PHE A 378 14.96 -2.44 0.51
CA PHE A 378 15.02 -3.59 1.43
C PHE A 378 16.28 -4.42 1.14
N HIS A 379 17.00 -4.89 2.17
CA HIS A 379 18.30 -5.56 1.99
C HIS A 379 18.53 -6.78 2.90
N GLN A 380 18.05 -6.72 4.15
CA GLN A 380 18.38 -7.69 5.18
C GLN A 380 17.09 -8.30 5.73
N PHE A 381 17.03 -9.63 5.85
CA PHE A 381 15.96 -10.34 6.55
C PHE A 381 16.46 -10.82 7.91
N LEU A 382 15.60 -10.75 8.91
CA LEU A 382 15.88 -11.23 10.27
C LEU A 382 14.76 -12.14 10.74
N ILE A 383 15.15 -13.28 11.28
CA ILE A 383 14.35 -13.99 12.28
C ILE A 383 14.84 -13.44 13.61
N ALA A 384 14.04 -12.66 14.33
CA ALA A 384 14.47 -12.05 15.58
C ALA A 384 13.31 -12.00 16.60
N PRO A 385 12.84 -13.17 17.05
CA PRO A 385 11.70 -13.27 17.93
C PRO A 385 12.03 -12.68 19.32
N TYR A 386 11.14 -11.80 19.82
CA TYR A 386 11.37 -11.03 21.04
C TYR A 386 10.08 -10.71 21.80
N ILE A 387 10.10 -10.85 23.13
CA ILE A 387 9.02 -10.49 24.05
C ILE A 387 9.60 -9.61 25.15
N GLY A 388 9.59 -8.29 24.98
CA GLY A 388 10.29 -7.38 25.92
C GLY A 388 9.80 -7.39 27.37
N ASP A 389 8.56 -7.80 27.63
CA ASP A 389 8.02 -7.97 28.99
C ASP A 389 8.39 -9.33 29.63
N GLY A 390 9.11 -10.19 28.89
CA GLY A 390 9.33 -11.60 29.22
C GLY A 390 8.15 -12.48 28.79
N SER A 391 8.44 -13.71 28.36
CA SER A 391 7.40 -14.66 27.96
C SER A 391 6.49 -15.00 29.16
N PRO A 392 5.16 -14.81 29.07
CA PRO A 392 4.26 -15.04 30.20
C PRO A 392 4.08 -16.53 30.55
N VAL A 393 4.46 -17.43 29.63
CA VAL A 393 4.40 -18.89 29.76
C VAL A 393 5.62 -19.51 29.07
N ASP A 394 5.89 -20.78 29.34
CA ASP A 394 6.76 -21.60 28.49
C ASP A 394 6.01 -21.83 27.16
N GLN A 395 6.59 -21.48 26.01
CA GLN A 395 5.91 -21.60 24.71
C GLN A 395 6.87 -21.74 23.53
N TYR A 396 6.33 -22.30 22.43
CA TYR A 396 7.09 -22.66 21.23
C TYR A 396 6.43 -22.09 19.98
N MET A 397 7.26 -21.70 19.01
CA MET A 397 6.89 -21.37 17.64
C MET A 397 7.78 -22.22 16.71
N TRP A 398 7.19 -22.74 15.63
CA TRP A 398 7.92 -23.44 14.58
C TRP A 398 7.73 -22.75 13.22
N VAL A 399 8.80 -22.70 12.43
CA VAL A 399 8.84 -22.02 11.12
C VAL A 399 9.43 -22.97 10.07
N ASP A 400 8.81 -23.03 8.90
CA ASP A 400 9.11 -24.01 7.86
C ASP A 400 8.97 -23.36 6.47
N ASN A 401 9.75 -23.83 5.49
CA ASN A 401 9.73 -23.37 4.08
C ASN A 401 9.68 -21.84 3.89
N LEU A 402 10.66 -21.11 4.44
CA LEU A 402 10.84 -19.67 4.22
C LEU A 402 11.31 -19.39 2.79
N THR A 403 10.60 -18.50 2.10
CA THR A 403 10.96 -17.95 0.79
C THR A 403 10.99 -16.43 0.86
N VAL A 404 12.04 -15.81 0.33
CA VAL A 404 12.13 -14.36 0.13
C VAL A 404 12.42 -14.09 -1.34
N ALA A 405 11.62 -13.22 -1.97
CA ALA A 405 11.66 -12.93 -3.39
C ALA A 405 11.30 -11.45 -3.68
N THR A 406 11.41 -10.98 -4.92
CA THR A 406 11.01 -9.61 -5.30
C THR A 406 9.51 -9.42 -5.53
N GLY A 407 8.73 -10.51 -5.55
CA GLY A 407 7.29 -10.50 -5.79
C GLY A 407 6.66 -11.85 -5.46
N ARG A 408 5.32 -11.90 -5.41
CA ARG A 408 4.56 -13.14 -5.18
C ARG A 408 4.63 -14.03 -6.43
N PRO A 409 4.98 -15.33 -6.31
CA PRO A 409 5.03 -16.29 -7.44
C PRO A 409 3.68 -16.55 -8.12
#